data_AF-A0A7D5MDW8-F1
#
_entry.id   AF-A0A7D5MDW8-F1
#
_cell.length_a   1.000
_cell.length_b   1.000
_cell.length_c   1.000
_cell.angle_alpha   90.00
_cell.angle_beta   90.00
_cell.angle_gamma   90.00
#
_symmetry.space_group_name_H-M   'P 1'
#
loop_
_entity.id
_entity.type
_entity.pdbx_description
1 polymer ?
#
loop_
_entity_poly.entity_id
_entity_poly.type
_entity_poly.pdbx_seq_one_letter_code
_entity_poly.pdbx_strand_id
1 'polypeptide(L)'
;MGQRTVLGKVLDFSLLGMTAVYFIGFLSFHPQSLFLVDSLFDIPHEYEIYFDILLWAIFALLIVDLYFKYREINNYKLFLKKHWHDIVMLALIPFLTAFKFAKISVSLVKTIKASKSGFKVFQKAKKASKHLKSE
;
A
#
# COMPACT_ATOMS: atom_id res chain seq x y z
N MET A 1 -9.27 29.12 23.43
CA MET A 1 -8.76 29.07 22.03
C MET A 1 -7.25 28.75 21.91
N GLY A 2 -6.43 28.77 22.98
CA GLY A 2 -4.96 28.60 22.86
C GLY A 2 -4.35 27.19 22.89
N GLN A 3 -5.04 26.15 23.39
CA GLN A 3 -4.45 24.79 23.48
C GLN A 3 -4.61 23.95 22.21
N ARG A 4 -5.64 24.21 21.39
CA ARG A 4 -5.92 23.40 20.19
C ARG A 4 -4.99 23.70 19.00
N THR A 5 -4.43 24.91 18.94
CA THR A 5 -3.41 25.27 17.94
C THR A 5 -2.11 24.50 18.12
N VAL A 6 -1.75 24.13 19.36
CA VAL A 6 -0.55 23.31 19.61
C VAL A 6 -0.81 21.87 19.19
N LEU A 7 -1.95 21.29 19.57
CA LEU A 7 -2.32 19.93 19.18
C LEU A 7 -2.42 19.76 17.66
N GLY A 8 -3.08 20.70 16.97
CA GLY A 8 -3.16 20.69 15.51
C GLY A 8 -1.78 20.76 14.85
N LYS A 9 -0.90 21.66 15.34
CA LYS A 9 0.47 21.74 14.83
C LYS A 9 1.27 20.46 15.09
N VAL A 10 1.15 19.86 16.27
CA VAL A 10 1.83 18.60 16.59
C VAL A 10 1.33 17.47 15.69
N LEU A 11 0.03 17.40 15.41
CA LEU A 11 -0.55 16.44 14.48
C LEU A 11 -0.04 16.66 13.06
N ASP A 12 -0.03 17.90 12.56
CA ASP A 12 0.50 18.25 11.24
C ASP A 12 1.99 17.85 11.12
N PHE A 13 2.81 18.17 12.12
CA PHE A 13 4.23 17.77 12.14
C PHE A 13 4.42 16.25 12.23
N SER A 14 3.59 15.56 13.00
CA SER A 14 3.63 14.10 13.11
C SER A 14 3.25 13.45 11.78
N LEU A 15 2.19 13.92 11.13
CA LEU A 15 1.77 13.47 9.80
C LEU A 15 2.87 13.71 8.78
N LEU A 16 3.49 14.89 8.78
CA LEU A 16 4.60 15.22 7.88
C LEU A 16 5.76 14.24 8.09
N GLY A 17 6.19 14.03 9.34
CA GLY A 17 7.31 13.14 9.66
C GLY A 17 7.02 11.69 9.27
N MET A 18 5.85 11.17 9.64
CA MET A 18 5.43 9.80 9.29
C MET A 18 5.32 9.63 7.76
N THR A 19 4.78 10.62 7.06
CA THR A 19 4.65 10.59 5.59
C THR A 19 6.02 10.62 4.91
N ALA A 20 6.96 11.43 5.42
CA ALA A 20 8.32 11.47 4.91
C ALA A 20 9.04 10.11 5.08
N VAL A 21 8.91 9.49 6.26
CA VAL A 21 9.45 8.14 6.52
C VAL A 21 8.80 7.13 5.57
N TYR A 22 7.47 7.14 5.45
CA TYR A 22 6.76 6.25 4.53
C TYR A 22 7.23 6.42 3.08
N PHE A 23 7.45 7.66 2.63
CA PHE A 23 7.90 7.95 1.27
C PHE A 23 9.29 7.36 0.98
N ILE A 24 10.21 7.40 1.95
CA ILE A 24 11.53 6.75 1.83
C ILE A 24 11.38 5.23 1.68
N GLY A 25 10.52 4.60 2.47
CA GLY A 25 10.23 3.18 2.32
C GLY A 25 9.61 2.85 0.97
N PHE A 26 8.63 3.65 0.54
CA PHE A 26 7.97 3.47 -0.76
C PHE A 26 8.97 3.51 -1.92
N LEU A 27 9.89 4.47 -1.92
CA LEU A 27 10.98 4.56 -2.90
C LEU A 27 11.89 3.31 -2.91
N SER A 28 12.09 2.70 -1.75
CA SER A 28 12.98 1.55 -1.57
C SER A 28 12.32 0.24 -2.03
N PHE A 29 11.03 0.04 -1.71
CA PHE A 29 10.33 -1.19 -2.06
C PHE A 29 9.74 -1.19 -3.48
N HIS A 30 9.45 -0.01 -4.04
CA HIS A 30 8.79 0.11 -5.36
C HIS A 30 9.56 1.01 -6.34
N PRO A 31 10.87 0.79 -6.60
CA PRO A 31 11.68 1.68 -7.47
C PRO A 31 11.12 1.77 -8.90
N GLN A 32 10.63 0.65 -9.43
CA GLN A 32 10.04 0.57 -10.77
C GLN A 32 8.75 1.40 -10.92
N SER A 33 8.04 1.69 -9.81
CA SER A 33 6.84 2.52 -9.85
C SER A 33 7.13 4.00 -10.12
N LEU A 34 8.39 4.41 -9.94
CA LEU A 34 8.88 5.78 -10.14
C LEU A 34 9.94 5.87 -11.25
N PHE A 35 9.98 4.88 -12.14
CA PHE A 35 10.96 4.78 -13.23
C PHE A 35 12.43 4.72 -12.76
N LEU A 36 12.68 4.36 -11.51
CA LEU A 36 14.03 4.13 -11.01
C LEU A 36 14.53 2.76 -11.46
N VAL A 37 15.78 2.72 -11.95
CA VAL A 37 16.44 1.50 -12.42
C VAL A 37 16.79 0.59 -11.24
N ASP A 38 17.28 1.18 -10.15
CA ASP A 38 17.70 0.49 -8.93
C ASP A 38 17.02 1.08 -7.69
N SER A 39 16.98 0.29 -6.61
CA SER A 39 16.50 0.78 -5.31
C SER A 39 17.45 1.83 -4.74
N LEU A 40 16.90 2.94 -4.21
CA LEU A 40 17.69 3.96 -3.52
C LEU A 40 18.27 3.44 -2.19
N PHE A 41 17.57 2.51 -1.53
CA PHE A 41 18.02 1.88 -0.30
C PHE A 41 17.73 0.38 -0.33
N ASP A 42 18.72 -0.43 0.03
CA ASP A 42 18.58 -1.89 0.09
C ASP A 42 17.94 -2.29 1.43
N ILE A 43 16.64 -2.03 1.55
CA ILE A 43 15.85 -2.39 2.73
C ILE A 43 15.29 -3.80 2.53
N PRO A 44 15.55 -4.74 3.46
CA PRO A 44 15.00 -6.10 3.35
C PRO A 44 13.47 -6.08 3.23
N HIS A 45 12.92 -6.89 2.33
CA HIS A 45 11.47 -6.95 2.07
C HIS A 45 10.66 -7.37 3.30
N GLU A 46 11.27 -8.02 4.28
CA GLU A 46 10.66 -8.33 5.59
C GLU A 46 10.16 -7.06 6.30
N TYR A 47 10.78 -5.91 6.05
CA TYR A 47 10.36 -4.66 6.64
C TYR A 47 9.15 -4.00 5.96
N GLU A 48 8.73 -4.46 4.77
CA GLU A 48 7.59 -3.88 4.05
C GLU A 48 6.32 -3.90 4.91
N ILE A 49 6.15 -4.92 5.76
CA ILE A 49 5.00 -5.01 6.68
C ILE A 49 4.93 -3.85 7.67
N TYR A 50 6.07 -3.35 8.16
CA TYR A 50 6.08 -2.19 9.07
C TYR A 50 5.70 -0.91 8.34
N PHE A 51 6.03 -0.79 7.05
CA PHE A 51 5.63 0.34 6.22
C PHE A 51 4.14 0.30 5.87
N ASP A 52 3.58 -0.90 5.65
CA ASP A 52 2.14 -1.06 5.51
C ASP A 52 1.41 -0.70 6.83
N ILE A 53 1.92 -1.12 8.00
CA ILE A 53 1.41 -0.69 9.31
C ILE A 53 1.51 0.84 9.49
N LEU A 54 2.65 1.43 9.11
CA LEU A 54 2.86 2.88 9.15
C LEU A 54 1.86 3.62 8.28
N LEU A 55 1.56 3.13 7.07
CA LEU A 55 0.56 3.69 6.18
C LEU A 55 -0.83 3.69 6.82
N TRP A 56 -1.22 2.59 7.45
CA TRP A 56 -2.48 2.49 8.18
C TRP A 56 -2.53 3.41 9.40
N ALA A 57 -1.40 3.61 10.09
CA ALA A 57 -1.30 4.58 11.18
C ALA A 57 -1.47 6.02 10.67
N ILE A 58 -0.85 6.39 9.55
CA ILE A 58 -1.04 7.68 8.88
C ILE A 58 -2.50 7.88 8.49
N PHE A 59 -3.14 6.84 7.94
CA PHE A 59 -4.56 6.87 7.57
C PHE A 59 -5.46 7.15 8.78
N ALA A 60 -5.27 6.42 9.88
CA ALA A 60 -6.04 6.64 11.10
C ALA A 60 -5.83 8.06 11.66
N LEU A 61 -4.60 8.56 11.63
CA LEU A 61 -4.27 9.91 12.10
C LEU A 61 -4.91 11.00 11.23
N LEU A 62 -4.91 10.82 9.90
CA LEU A 62 -5.60 11.69 8.95
C LEU A 62 -7.10 11.78 9.24
N ILE A 63 -7.76 10.64 9.50
CA ILE A 63 -9.20 10.63 9.84
C ILE A 63 -9.47 11.48 11.08
N VAL A 64 -8.67 11.28 12.13
CA VAL A 64 -8.81 12.00 13.40
C VAL A 64 -8.58 13.50 13.19
N ASP A 65 -7.55 13.86 12.44
CA ASP A 65 -7.22 15.25 12.13
C ASP A 65 -8.33 15.94 11.30
N LEU A 66 -8.78 15.32 10.20
CA LEU A 66 -9.90 15.81 9.39
C LEU A 66 -11.20 15.92 10.20
N TYR A 67 -11.47 14.99 11.12
CA TYR A 67 -12.63 15.05 12.00
C TYR A 67 -12.59 16.29 12.89
N PHE A 68 -11.44 16.62 13.49
CA PHE A 68 -11.29 17.83 14.29
C PHE A 68 -11.40 19.10 13.44
N LYS A 69 -10.77 19.14 12.26
CA LYS A 69 -10.86 20.25 11.29
C LYS A 69 -12.31 20.49 10.84
N TYR A 70 -13.09 19.43 10.61
CA TYR A 70 -14.50 19.54 10.24
C TYR A 70 -15.35 20.12 11.36
N ARG A 71 -15.15 19.63 12.59
CA ARG A 71 -15.89 20.09 13.78
C ARG A 71 -15.69 21.58 14.07
N GLU A 72 -14.54 22.13 13.70
CA GLU A 72 -14.24 23.56 13.88
C GLU A 72 -14.94 24.45 12.83
N ILE A 73 -14.97 24.02 11.57
CA ILE A 73 -15.59 24.80 10.48
C ILE A 73 -17.12 24.70 10.52
N ASN A 74 -17.65 23.54 10.92
CA ASN A 74 -19.08 23.22 11.01
C ASN A 74 -19.90 23.54 9.73
N ASN A 75 -19.20 23.59 8.58
CA ASN A 75 -19.77 23.83 7.26
C ASN A 75 -19.06 22.94 6.23
N TYR A 76 -19.79 21.99 5.66
CA TYR A 76 -19.23 20.98 4.76
C TYR A 76 -18.65 21.59 3.47
N LYS A 77 -19.29 22.58 2.84
CA LYS A 77 -18.79 23.17 1.59
C LYS A 77 -17.46 23.88 1.80
N LEU A 78 -17.36 24.64 2.89
CA LEU A 78 -16.14 25.37 3.21
C LEU A 78 -15.01 24.42 3.62
N PHE A 79 -15.33 23.39 4.40
CA PHE A 79 -14.39 22.35 4.80
C PHE A 79 -13.80 21.61 3.59
N LEU A 80 -14.66 21.12 2.69
CA LEU A 80 -14.23 20.43 1.47
C LEU A 80 -13.30 21.31 0.64
N LYS A 81 -13.66 22.59 0.45
CA LYS A 81 -12.84 23.52 -0.35
C LYS A 81 -11.48 23.82 0.32
N LYS A 82 -11.44 23.91 1.64
CA LYS A 82 -10.23 24.27 2.39
C LYS A 82 -9.28 23.09 2.61
N HIS A 83 -9.83 21.89 2.79
CA HIS A 83 -9.09 20.67 3.15
C HIS A 83 -9.16 19.58 2.08
N TRP A 84 -9.39 19.95 0.81
CA TRP A 84 -9.53 18.99 -0.29
C TRP A 84 -8.30 18.09 -0.46
N HIS A 85 -7.09 18.63 -0.24
CA HIS A 85 -5.85 17.85 -0.31
C HIS A 85 -5.81 16.72 0.71
N ASP A 86 -6.15 17.01 1.98
CA ASP A 86 -6.19 16.03 3.07
C ASP A 86 -7.20 14.92 2.75
N ILE A 87 -8.35 15.28 2.17
CA ILE A 87 -9.40 14.34 1.75
C ILE A 87 -8.92 13.45 0.61
N VAL A 88 -8.26 14.03 -0.40
CA VAL A 88 -7.68 13.27 -1.52
C VAL A 88 -6.63 12.30 -1.01
N MET A 89 -5.75 12.74 -0.11
CA MET A 89 -4.75 11.88 0.51
C MET A 89 -5.39 10.73 1.29
N LEU A 90 -6.43 11.03 2.08
CA LEU A 90 -7.19 10.02 2.82
C LEU A 90 -7.80 8.99 1.87
N ALA A 91 -8.41 9.42 0.76
CA ALA A 91 -9.03 8.51 -0.21
C ALA A 91 -8.00 7.68 -1.00
N LEU A 92 -6.81 8.24 -1.25
CA LEU A 92 -5.74 7.57 -1.99
C LEU A 92 -5.19 6.36 -1.28
N ILE A 93 -5.09 6.39 0.06
CA ILE A 93 -4.52 5.28 0.84
C ILE A 93 -5.27 3.96 0.55
N PRO A 94 -6.58 3.82 0.85
CA PRO A 94 -7.32 2.58 0.59
C PRO A 94 -7.43 2.27 -0.92
N PHE A 95 -7.45 3.29 -1.79
CA PHE A 95 -7.45 3.10 -3.23
C PHE A 95 -6.16 2.40 -3.72
N LEU A 96 -5.00 2.88 -3.26
CA LEU A 96 -3.71 2.28 -3.58
C LEU A 96 -3.55 0.90 -2.96
N THR A 97 -4.03 0.67 -1.73
CA THR A 97 -4.01 -0.66 -1.11
C THR A 97 -4.89 -1.64 -1.89
N ALA A 98 -6.08 -1.23 -2.31
CA ALA A 98 -6.95 -2.05 -3.16
C ALA A 98 -6.26 -2.43 -4.48
N PHE A 99 -5.51 -1.50 -5.07
CA PHE A 99 -4.75 -1.77 -6.29
C PHE A 99 -3.59 -2.75 -6.05
N LYS A 100 -2.87 -2.65 -4.92
CA LYS A 100 -1.88 -3.66 -4.48
C LYS A 100 -2.52 -5.06 -4.42
N PHE A 101 -3.70 -5.20 -3.80
CA PHE A 101 -4.41 -6.48 -3.70
C PHE A 101 -4.86 -7.04 -5.07
N ALA A 102 -5.28 -6.18 -5.99
CA ALA A 102 -5.64 -6.60 -7.34
C ALA A 102 -4.45 -7.23 -8.09
N LYS A 103 -3.26 -6.61 -7.99
CA LYS A 103 -2.04 -7.13 -8.62
C LYS A 103 -1.63 -8.49 -8.04
N ILE A 104 -1.72 -8.65 -6.72
CA ILE A 104 -1.47 -9.93 -6.02
C ILE A 104 -2.47 -11.00 -6.48
N SER A 105 -3.75 -10.63 -6.62
CA SER A 105 -4.79 -11.57 -7.06
C SER A 105 -4.53 -12.08 -8.48
N VAL A 106 -4.11 -11.20 -9.39
CA VAL A 106 -3.77 -11.58 -10.76
C VAL A 106 -2.53 -12.48 -10.81
N SER A 107 -1.49 -12.22 -9.99
CA SER A 107 -0.30 -13.06 -9.94
C SER A 107 -0.63 -14.45 -9.39
N LEU A 108 -1.43 -14.55 -8.34
CA LEU A 108 -1.90 -15.80 -7.78
C LEU A 108 -2.70 -16.63 -8.80
N VAL A 109 -3.61 -16.00 -9.54
CA VAL A 109 -4.38 -16.70 -10.59
C VAL A 109 -3.46 -17.21 -11.71
N LYS A 110 -2.45 -16.43 -12.11
CA LYS A 110 -1.44 -16.89 -13.09
C LYS A 110 -0.62 -18.07 -12.56
N THR A 111 -0.15 -18.00 -11.31
CA THR A 111 0.61 -19.08 -10.66
C THR A 111 -0.23 -20.36 -10.51
N ILE A 112 -1.51 -20.24 -10.13
CA ILE A 112 -2.43 -21.39 -10.04
C ILE A 112 -2.68 -22.00 -11.43
N LYS A 113 -2.87 -21.17 -12.47
CA LYS A 113 -3.02 -21.66 -13.85
C LYS A 113 -1.75 -22.36 -14.35
N ALA A 114 -0.58 -21.78 -14.08
CA ALA A 114 0.71 -22.37 -14.42
C ALA A 114 0.96 -23.68 -13.66
N SER A 115 0.57 -23.75 -12.38
CA SER A 115 0.62 -24.97 -11.56
C SER A 115 -0.29 -26.07 -12.09
N LYS A 116 -1.56 -25.76 -12.41
CA LYS A 116 -2.49 -26.73 -13.04
C LYS A 116 -1.98 -27.21 -14.41
N SER A 117 -1.33 -26.34 -15.18
CA SER A 117 -0.69 -26.69 -16.45
C SER A 117 0.51 -27.62 -16.24
N GLY A 118 1.44 -27.24 -15.36
CA GLY A 118 2.63 -28.03 -15.02
C GLY A 118 2.29 -29.39 -14.41
N PHE A 119 1.25 -29.47 -13.59
CA PHE A 119 0.78 -30.74 -13.02
C PHE A 119 0.22 -31.69 -14.09
N LYS A 120 -0.49 -31.19 -15.10
CA LYS A 120 -0.95 -31.99 -16.24
C LYS A 120 0.20 -32.49 -17.10
N VAL A 121 1.21 -31.65 -17.34
CA VAL A 121 2.41 -32.03 -18.11
C VAL A 121 3.24 -33.06 -17.34
N PHE A 122 3.44 -32.87 -16.04
CA PHE A 122 4.16 -33.81 -15.18
C PHE A 122 3.44 -35.17 -15.08
N GLN A 123 2.10 -35.17 -14.98
CA GLN A 123 1.32 -36.41 -15.00
C GLN A 123 1.41 -37.14 -16.34
N LYS A 124 1.35 -36.42 -17.47
CA LYS A 124 1.52 -37.01 -18.80
C LYS A 124 2.93 -37.55 -19.00
N ALA A 125 3.96 -36.82 -18.57
CA ALA A 125 5.35 -37.27 -18.61
C ALA A 125 5.58 -38.52 -17.73
N LYS A 126 5.01 -38.55 -16.53
CA LYS A 126 5.07 -39.72 -15.64
C LYS A 126 4.39 -40.94 -16.26
N LYS A 127 3.22 -40.77 -16.89
CA LYS A 127 2.54 -41.86 -17.63
C LYS A 127 3.35 -42.35 -18.83
N ALA A 128 3.91 -41.43 -19.63
CA ALA A 128 4.75 -41.77 -20.78
C ALA A 128 6.05 -42.51 -20.35
N SER A 129 6.70 -42.05 -19.28
CA SER A 129 7.91 -42.71 -18.74
C SER A 129 7.63 -44.11 -18.18
N LYS A 130 6.41 -44.36 -17.68
CA LYS A 130 6.02 -45.67 -17.15
C LYS A 130 5.73 -46.68 -18.27
N HIS A 131 5.27 -46.21 -19.43
CA HIS A 131 5.11 -47.03 -20.64
C HIS A 131 6.45 -47.35 -21.32
N LEU A 132 7.39 -46.40 -21.34
CA LEU A 132 8.73 -46.60 -21.92
C LEU A 132 9.64 -47.53 -21.09
N LYS A 133 9.29 -47.83 -19.83
CA LYS A 133 10.05 -48.73 -18.95
C LYS A 133 9.49 -50.16 -18.91
N SER A 134 8.42 -50.43 -19.66
CA SER A 134 7.74 -51.74 -19.73
C SER A 134 7.89 -52.46 -21.07
N GLU A 135 8.68 -51.89 -21.99
CA GLU A 135 9.25 -52.58 -23.16
C GLU A 135 10.73 -52.89 -22.89
#